data_AF-A0A1I2Y4Q1-F1
#
_entry.id   AF-A0A1I2Y4Q1-F1
#
_cell.length_a   1.000
_cell.length_b   1.000
_cell.length_c   1.000
_cell.angle_alpha   90.00
_cell.angle_beta   90.00
_cell.angle_gamma   90.00
#
_symmetry.space_group_name_H-M   'P 1'
#
loop_
_entity.id
_entity.type
_entity.pdbx_description
1 polymer ?
#
loop_
_entity_poly.entity_id
_entity_poly.type
_entity_poly.pdbx_seq_one_letter_code
_entity_poly.pdbx_strand_id
1 'polypeptide(L)'
;MSAYIVGKETIDRIVTFIHGKLIDTIYHYYPAISDAYKGEPNKLGQNLWAMNVRAIDQRYGENNPLNLYKYKCQPESKVQVYKSLRGFLYQCMEGDVPKSQLFKDMDRLANDLAGEIVGELPAYKRAEWA
;
A
#
# COMPACT_ATOMS: atom_id res chain seq x y z
N MET A 1 10.72 17.23 -3.41
CA MET A 1 10.99 15.77 -3.42
C MET A 1 10.67 15.24 -4.82
N SER A 2 11.51 14.36 -5.37
CA SER A 2 11.30 13.71 -6.67
C SER A 2 10.42 12.47 -6.54
N ALA A 3 9.70 12.12 -7.60
CA ALA A 3 9.01 10.85 -7.68
C ALA A 3 9.92 9.78 -8.31
N TYR A 4 9.79 8.52 -7.87
CA TYR A 4 10.56 7.39 -8.38
C TYR A 4 9.82 6.05 -8.23
N ILE A 5 10.29 5.04 -8.97
CA ILE A 5 9.81 3.66 -8.82
C ILE A 5 10.39 3.08 -7.52
N VAL A 6 9.52 2.73 -6.56
CA VAL A 6 9.96 2.24 -5.25
C VAL A 6 10.69 0.91 -5.34
N GLY A 7 11.58 0.67 -4.38
CA GLY A 7 12.23 -0.63 -4.25
C GLY A 7 11.23 -1.75 -3.95
N LYS A 8 11.51 -2.94 -4.45
CA LYS A 8 10.66 -4.13 -4.31
C LYS A 8 10.32 -4.45 -2.85
N GLU A 9 11.27 -4.27 -1.94
CA GLU A 9 11.11 -4.46 -0.50
C GLU A 9 10.00 -3.58 0.09
N THR A 10 9.74 -2.41 -0.48
CA THR A 10 8.63 -1.56 -0.06
C THR A 10 7.30 -2.22 -0.37
N ILE A 11 7.15 -2.79 -1.57
CA ILE A 11 5.93 -3.50 -1.98
C ILE A 11 5.81 -4.84 -1.24
N ASP A 12 6.90 -5.58 -1.05
CA ASP A 12 6.89 -6.85 -0.30
C ASP A 12 6.34 -6.68 1.11
N ARG A 13 6.78 -5.65 1.86
CA ARG A 13 6.25 -5.34 3.21
C ARG A 13 4.75 -5.08 3.20
N ILE A 14 4.28 -4.29 2.23
CA ILE A 14 2.86 -3.95 2.07
C ILE A 14 2.05 -5.22 1.77
N VAL A 15 2.52 -6.03 0.82
CA VAL A 15 1.86 -7.28 0.43
C VAL A 15 1.88 -8.28 1.58
N THR A 16 2.97 -8.41 2.33
CA THR A 16 3.04 -9.29 3.51
C THR A 16 2.04 -8.87 4.58
N PHE A 17 1.91 -7.57 4.85
CA PHE A 17 0.93 -7.08 5.81
C PHE A 17 -0.51 -7.39 5.39
N ILE A 18 -0.84 -7.17 4.11
CA ILE A 18 -2.16 -7.49 3.57
C ILE A 18 -2.38 -9.01 3.57
N HIS A 19 -1.41 -9.81 3.12
CA HIS A 19 -1.49 -11.27 3.12
C HIS A 19 -1.71 -11.85 4.54
N GLY A 20 -1.17 -11.20 5.57
CA GLY A 20 -1.35 -11.59 6.98
C GLY A 20 -2.67 -11.13 7.60
N LYS A 21 -3.46 -10.25 6.94
CA LYS A 21 -4.81 -9.88 7.41
C LYS A 21 -5.80 -10.98 7.03
N LEU A 22 -6.88 -11.09 7.83
CA LEU A 22 -7.98 -12.01 7.52
C LEU A 22 -8.56 -11.67 6.15
N ILE A 23 -8.75 -12.70 5.32
CA ILE A 23 -9.33 -12.59 3.98
C ILE A 23 -10.65 -11.82 4.04
N ASP A 24 -11.55 -12.16 4.96
CA ASP A 24 -12.86 -11.49 5.08
C ASP A 24 -12.73 -9.97 5.34
N THR A 25 -11.73 -9.54 6.11
CA THR A 25 -11.47 -8.12 6.33
C THR A 25 -11.09 -7.42 5.03
N ILE A 26 -10.24 -8.03 4.20
CA ILE A 26 -9.82 -7.44 2.93
C ILE A 26 -10.98 -7.38 1.95
N TYR A 27 -11.73 -8.47 1.82
CA TYR A 27 -12.83 -8.57 0.87
C TYR A 27 -13.98 -7.61 1.19
N HIS A 28 -14.27 -7.38 2.47
CA HIS A 28 -15.39 -6.52 2.86
C HIS A 28 -15.05 -5.02 2.84
N TYR A 29 -13.87 -4.63 3.32
CA TYR A 29 -13.54 -3.22 3.56
C TYR A 29 -12.72 -2.57 2.43
N TYR A 30 -12.04 -3.37 1.60
CA TYR A 30 -11.13 -2.89 0.55
C TYR A 30 -11.33 -3.66 -0.77
N PRO A 31 -12.47 -3.47 -1.45
CA PRO A 31 -12.83 -4.27 -2.63
C PRO A 31 -11.79 -4.20 -3.77
N ALA A 32 -11.15 -3.05 -4.02
CA ALA A 32 -10.13 -2.95 -5.07
C ALA A 32 -8.80 -3.61 -4.67
N ILE A 33 -8.45 -3.60 -3.38
CA ILE A 33 -7.33 -4.44 -2.89
C ILE A 33 -7.68 -5.90 -3.08
N SER A 34 -8.91 -6.31 -2.75
CA SER A 34 -9.38 -7.68 -2.92
C SER A 34 -9.31 -8.13 -4.38
N ASP A 35 -9.78 -7.30 -5.31
CA ASP A 35 -9.74 -7.56 -6.75
C ASP A 35 -8.30 -7.65 -7.30
N ALA A 36 -7.40 -6.83 -6.77
CA ALA A 36 -5.98 -6.86 -7.13
C ALA A 36 -5.25 -8.08 -6.52
N TYR A 37 -5.71 -8.55 -5.35
CA TYR A 37 -5.09 -9.60 -4.57
C TYR A 37 -5.56 -10.99 -4.97
N LYS A 38 -6.87 -11.26 -4.98
CA LYS A 38 -7.48 -12.58 -5.27
C LYS A 38 -6.82 -13.75 -4.52
N GLY A 39 -6.34 -13.51 -3.30
CA GLY A 39 -5.63 -14.51 -2.50
C GLY A 39 -4.19 -14.79 -2.95
N GLU A 40 -3.67 -14.07 -3.94
CA GLU A 40 -2.35 -14.31 -4.54
C GLU A 40 -1.41 -13.10 -4.33
N PRO A 41 -0.40 -13.22 -3.45
CA PRO A 41 0.54 -12.14 -3.16
C PRO A 41 1.26 -11.57 -4.40
N ASN A 42 1.58 -12.42 -5.38
CA ASN A 42 2.19 -11.98 -6.63
C ASN A 42 1.26 -11.06 -7.44
N LYS A 43 -0.05 -11.32 -7.45
CA LYS A 43 -1.02 -10.49 -8.18
C LYS A 43 -1.13 -9.12 -7.53
N LEU A 44 -1.25 -9.06 -6.19
CA LEU A 44 -1.28 -7.77 -5.50
C LEU A 44 0.02 -6.99 -5.74
N GLY A 45 1.17 -7.65 -5.57
CA GLY A 45 2.48 -7.02 -5.80
C GLY A 45 2.64 -6.50 -7.23
N GLN A 46 2.19 -7.25 -8.24
CA GLN A 46 2.20 -6.81 -9.63
C GLN A 46 1.33 -5.58 -9.87
N ASN A 47 0.11 -5.55 -9.30
CA ASN A 47 -0.79 -4.41 -9.43
C ASN A 47 -0.22 -3.15 -8.76
N LEU A 48 0.37 -3.28 -7.57
CA LEU A 48 1.02 -2.16 -6.87
C LEU A 48 2.25 -1.65 -7.64
N TRP A 49 3.07 -2.57 -8.17
CA TRP A 49 4.21 -2.21 -9.01
C TRP A 49 3.77 -1.44 -10.26
N ALA A 50 2.75 -1.95 -10.96
CA ALA A 50 2.19 -1.29 -12.14
C ALA A 50 1.60 0.08 -11.83
N MET A 51 0.94 0.24 -10.68
CA MET A 51 0.40 1.52 -10.23
C MET A 51 1.49 2.58 -10.02
N ASN A 52 2.61 2.21 -9.40
CA ASN A 52 3.72 3.13 -9.20
C ASN A 52 4.46 3.45 -10.51
N VAL A 53 4.72 2.45 -11.36
CA VAL A 53 5.29 2.68 -12.70
C VAL A 53 4.43 3.64 -13.52
N ARG A 54 3.11 3.44 -13.53
CA ARG A 54 2.17 4.34 -14.22
C ARG A 54 2.27 5.79 -13.71
N ALA A 55 2.42 6.00 -12.41
CA ALA A 55 2.55 7.34 -11.85
C ALA A 55 3.84 8.03 -12.36
N ILE A 56 4.95 7.30 -12.38
CA ILE A 56 6.24 7.81 -12.86
C ILE A 56 6.20 8.10 -14.37
N ASP A 57 5.64 7.19 -15.16
CA ASP A 57 5.47 7.37 -16.60
C ASP A 57 4.61 8.60 -16.92
N GLN A 58 3.52 8.83 -16.18
CA GLN A 58 2.69 10.02 -16.35
C GLN A 58 3.40 11.33 -15.97
N ARG A 59 4.28 11.31 -14.97
CA ARG A 59 5.03 12.50 -14.54
C ARG A 59 6.12 12.87 -15.53
N TYR A 60 6.87 11.89 -16.01
CA TYR A 60 8.09 12.10 -16.79
C TYR A 60 7.91 11.86 -18.30
N GLY A 61 6.75 11.36 -18.74
CA GLY A 61 6.51 11.01 -20.14
C GLY A 61 7.32 9.79 -20.58
N GLU A 62 7.66 8.91 -19.63
CA GLU A 62 8.45 7.71 -19.86
C GLU A 62 7.56 6.50 -20.16
N ASN A 63 8.18 5.38 -20.56
CA ASN A 63 7.53 4.08 -20.73
C ASN A 63 8.37 3.02 -20.02
N ASN A 64 8.39 3.07 -18.69
CA ASN A 64 9.19 2.17 -17.89
C ASN A 64 8.66 0.73 -18.02
N PRO A 65 9.55 -0.28 -18.13
CA PRO A 65 9.13 -1.66 -18.33
C PRO A 65 8.46 -2.25 -17.06
N LEU A 66 7.34 -2.94 -17.27
CA LEU A 66 6.66 -3.70 -16.23
C LEU A 66 7.25 -5.11 -16.12
N ASN A 67 8.29 -5.24 -15.30
CA ASN A 67 8.87 -6.54 -14.97
C ASN A 67 7.89 -7.41 -14.16
N LEU A 68 8.04 -8.73 -14.30
CA LEU A 68 7.27 -9.69 -13.50
C LEU A 68 7.62 -9.57 -12.02
N TYR A 69 6.62 -9.27 -11.20
CA TYR A 69 6.75 -9.18 -9.76
C TYR A 69 6.83 -10.58 -9.13
N LYS A 70 7.82 -10.78 -8.25
CA LYS A 70 8.01 -12.03 -7.49
C LYS A 70 7.97 -11.74 -6.01
N TYR A 71 6.82 -11.93 -5.37
CA TYR A 71 6.62 -11.73 -3.94
C TYR A 71 7.65 -12.48 -3.10
N LYS A 72 8.19 -11.76 -2.11
CA LYS A 72 8.96 -12.35 -1.02
C LYS A 72 8.33 -11.90 0.29
N CYS A 73 8.07 -12.85 1.18
CA CYS A 73 7.56 -12.52 2.51
C CYS A 73 8.55 -11.63 3.27
N GLN A 74 8.07 -10.48 3.75
CA GLN A 74 8.86 -9.50 4.49
C GLN A 74 8.04 -8.92 5.66
N PRO A 75 7.94 -9.66 6.78
CA PRO A 75 7.20 -9.21 7.96
C PRO A 75 7.95 -8.05 8.64
N GLU A 76 7.19 -7.07 9.10
CA GLU A 76 7.70 -5.84 9.73
C GLU A 76 6.70 -5.31 10.77
N SER A 77 7.13 -4.36 11.60
CA SER A 77 6.23 -3.65 12.53
C SER A 77 5.15 -2.84 11.81
N LYS A 78 4.00 -2.63 12.47
CA LYS A 78 2.91 -1.77 11.95
C LYS A 78 3.42 -0.38 11.52
N VAL A 79 4.32 0.21 12.30
CA VAL A 79 4.94 1.51 12.01
C VAL A 79 5.78 1.47 10.72
N GLN A 80 6.60 0.42 10.54
CA GLN A 80 7.42 0.28 9.33
C GLN A 80 6.56 0.03 8.09
N VAL A 81 5.50 -0.80 8.21
CA VAL A 81 4.51 -0.99 7.15
C VAL A 81 3.82 0.32 6.80
N TYR A 82 3.38 1.10 7.80
CA TYR A 82 2.76 2.41 7.59
C TYR A 82 3.70 3.36 6.84
N LYS A 83 4.99 3.44 7.23
CA LYS A 83 5.98 4.26 6.52
C LYS A 83 6.16 3.80 5.06
N SER A 84 6.26 2.49 4.82
CA SER A 84 6.34 1.93 3.47
C SER A 84 5.09 2.26 2.65
N LEU A 85 3.90 2.13 3.22
CA LEU A 85 2.63 2.41 2.56
C LEU A 85 2.47 3.90 2.23
N ARG A 86 2.73 4.81 3.17
CA ARG A 86 2.68 6.26 2.93
C ARG A 86 3.72 6.71 1.90
N GLY A 87 4.93 6.16 1.97
CA GLY A 87 5.98 6.41 0.98
C GLY A 87 5.54 5.96 -0.41
N PHE A 88 5.04 4.73 -0.53
CA PHE A 88 4.50 4.21 -1.78
C PHE A 88 3.36 5.04 -2.35
N LEU A 89 2.36 5.41 -1.53
CA LEU A 89 1.24 6.26 -1.94
C LEU A 89 1.72 7.63 -2.42
N TYR A 90 2.68 8.24 -1.73
CA TYR A 90 3.29 9.49 -2.17
C TYR A 90 3.92 9.36 -3.57
N GLN A 91 4.62 8.25 -3.84
CA GLN A 91 5.21 7.97 -5.16
C GLN A 91 4.16 7.65 -6.24
N CYS A 92 2.91 7.39 -5.85
CA CYS A 92 1.79 7.14 -6.74
C CYS A 92 0.88 8.37 -6.92
N MET A 93 1.29 9.57 -6.48
CA MET A 93 0.45 10.77 -6.50
C MET A 93 0.32 11.46 -7.86
N GLU A 94 1.01 10.96 -8.88
CA GLU A 94 1.15 11.65 -10.16
C GLU A 94 -0.01 11.36 -11.12
N GLY A 95 -0.33 12.36 -11.93
CA GLY A 95 -1.35 12.31 -12.98
C GLY A 95 -2.73 11.86 -12.46
N ASP A 96 -3.25 10.74 -12.99
CA ASP A 96 -4.58 10.23 -12.64
C ASP A 96 -4.57 9.01 -11.71
N VAL A 97 -3.39 8.54 -11.29
CA VAL A 97 -3.25 7.37 -10.40
C VAL A 97 -4.04 7.52 -9.09
N PRO A 98 -4.06 8.70 -8.42
CA PRO A 98 -4.87 8.90 -7.21
C PRO A 98 -6.38 8.75 -7.40
N LYS A 99 -6.86 8.83 -8.65
CA LYS A 99 -8.29 8.65 -8.97
C LYS A 99 -8.68 7.17 -9.01
N SER A 100 -7.71 6.25 -9.14
CA SER A 100 -7.95 4.81 -9.20
C SER A 100 -8.51 4.27 -7.88
N GLN A 101 -9.35 3.24 -7.96
CA GLN A 101 -9.95 2.65 -6.76
C GLN A 101 -8.92 1.90 -5.90
N LEU A 102 -7.93 1.26 -6.53
CA LEU A 102 -6.84 0.61 -5.80
C LEU A 102 -6.05 1.61 -4.95
N PHE A 103 -5.71 2.78 -5.49
CA PHE A 103 -5.05 3.83 -4.72
C PHE A 103 -5.87 4.26 -3.51
N LYS A 104 -7.17 4.52 -3.70
CA LYS A 104 -8.07 4.96 -2.62
C LYS A 104 -8.21 3.93 -1.52
N ASP A 105 -8.33 2.65 -1.87
CA ASP A 105 -8.40 1.57 -0.89
C ASP A 105 -7.07 1.42 -0.13
N MET A 106 -5.93 1.60 -0.80
CA MET A 106 -4.61 1.60 -0.17
C MET A 106 -4.41 2.80 0.78
N ASP A 107 -4.91 3.99 0.43
CA ASP A 107 -4.90 5.17 1.31
C ASP A 107 -5.83 4.99 2.52
N ARG A 108 -7.02 4.40 2.32
CA ARG A 108 -7.91 4.01 3.41
C ARG A 108 -7.22 3.03 4.36
N LEU A 109 -6.59 1.98 3.83
CA LEU A 109 -5.81 1.02 4.62
C LEU A 109 -4.69 1.72 5.42
N ALA A 110 -4.04 2.72 4.85
CA ALA A 110 -3.04 3.51 5.56
C ALA A 110 -3.63 4.28 6.74
N ASN A 111 -4.80 4.88 6.56
CA ASN A 111 -5.51 5.60 7.62
C ASN A 111 -5.97 4.66 8.74
N ASP A 112 -6.50 3.49 8.40
CA ASP A 112 -6.92 2.48 9.38
C ASP A 112 -5.71 1.95 10.16
N LEU A 113 -4.59 1.68 9.49
CA LEU A 113 -3.32 1.30 10.14
C LEU A 113 -2.79 2.39 11.05
N ALA A 114 -2.90 3.67 10.68
CA ALA A 114 -2.55 4.78 11.56
C ALA A 114 -3.43 4.79 12.82
N GLY A 115 -4.74 4.55 12.67
CA GLY A 115 -5.66 4.39 13.79
C GLY A 115 -5.27 3.25 14.72
N GLU A 116 -4.91 2.08 14.17
CA GLU A 116 -4.39 0.95 14.95
C GLU A 116 -3.12 1.34 15.74
N ILE A 117 -2.15 2.01 15.09
CA ILE A 117 -0.91 2.46 15.73
C ILE A 117 -1.20 3.46 16.85
N VAL A 118 -2.03 4.47 16.59
CA VAL A 118 -2.40 5.49 17.57
C VAL A 118 -3.13 4.86 18.75
N GLY A 119 -4.06 3.94 18.50
CA GLY A 119 -4.80 3.21 19.53
C GLY A 119 -3.91 2.38 20.47
N GLU A 120 -2.74 1.97 20.00
CA GLU A 120 -1.74 1.25 20.80
C GLU A 120 -0.87 2.17 21.67
N LEU A 121 -0.81 3.48 21.37
CA LEU A 121 0.04 4.42 22.09
C LEU A 121 -0.41 4.58 23.56
N PRO A 122 0.53 4.55 24.53
CA PRO A 122 0.21 4.79 25.94
C PRO A 122 -0.43 6.16 26.18
N ALA A 123 -0.05 7.18 25.39
CA ALA A 123 -0.64 8.51 25.47
C ALA A 123 -2.11 8.52 25.06
N TYR A 124 -2.47 7.78 24.00
CA TYR A 124 -3.86 7.65 23.57
C TYR A 124 -4.72 6.92 24.62
N LYS A 125 -4.20 5.81 25.17
CA LYS A 125 -4.92 5.01 26.19
C LYS A 125 -5.19 5.76 27.50
N ARG A 126 -4.38 6.77 27.83
CA ARG A 126 -4.54 7.60 29.04
C ARG A 126 -5.33 8.88 28.78
N ALA A 127 -5.61 9.22 27.54
CA ALA A 127 -6.42 10.40 27.23
C ALA A 127 -7.87 10.14 27.65
N GLU A 128 -8.50 11.16 28.25
CA GLU A 128 -9.91 11.10 28.62
C GLU A 128 -10.79 11.36 27.40
N TRP A 129 -11.95 10.68 27.34
CA TRP A 129 -13.01 11.05 26.40
C TRP A 129 -13.63 12.36 26.88
N ALA A 130 -13.80 13.32 25.97
CA ALA A 130 -14.49 14.59 26.24
C ALA A 130 -16.01 14.44 26.13
#